data_AF-A0A7Y6Z3I4-F1
#
_entry.id   AF-A0A7Y6Z3I4-F1
#
_cell.length_a   1.000
_cell.length_b   1.000
_cell.length_c   1.000
_cell.angle_alpha   90.00
_cell.angle_beta   90.00
_cell.angle_gamma   90.00
#
_symmetry.space_group_name_H-M   'P 1'
#
loop_
_entity.id
_entity.type
_entity.pdbx_description
1 polymer ?
#
loop_
_entity_poly.entity_id
_entity_poly.type
_entity_poly.pdbx_seq_one_letter_code
_entity_poly.pdbx_strand_id
1 'polypeptide(L)'
;MLVNSMMKLGYPNEFVEQAARHLTPLEFDTQCDRSVQGTLRVAAQDLESFTWDGRHIMTLGRYSLSAKLSLRPCRTKGMKEMECLWPHKEMAKLLEQLPA
;
A
#
# COMPACT_ATOMS: atom_id res chain seq x y z
N MET A 1 -5.99 2.23 -8.80
CA MET A 1 -6.18 1.69 -7.42
C MET A 1 -5.77 2.73 -6.39
N LEU A 2 -4.54 3.25 -6.46
CA LEU A 2 -3.96 4.20 -5.50
C LEU A 2 -4.91 5.35 -5.09
N VAL A 3 -5.35 6.16 -6.04
CA VAL A 3 -6.21 7.34 -5.78
C VAL A 3 -7.50 6.97 -5.02
N ASN A 4 -8.20 5.91 -5.42
CA ASN A 4 -9.42 5.47 -4.72
C ASN A 4 -9.13 4.93 -3.31
N SER A 5 -7.99 4.28 -3.10
CA SER A 5 -7.55 3.84 -1.77
C SER A 5 -7.20 5.03 -0.87
N MET A 6 -6.57 6.07 -1.41
CA MET A 6 -6.28 7.31 -0.68
C MET A 6 -7.56 8.04 -0.27
N MET A 7 -8.56 8.12 -1.15
CA MET A 7 -9.88 8.66 -0.78
C MET A 7 -10.54 7.84 0.34
N LYS A 8 -10.43 6.51 0.29
CA LYS A 8 -10.95 5.63 1.37
C LYS A 8 -10.20 5.79 2.69
N LEU A 9 -8.92 6.18 2.65
CA LEU A 9 -8.13 6.52 3.82
C LEU A 9 -8.41 7.93 4.36
N GLY A 10 -9.19 8.75 3.63
CA GLY A 10 -9.51 10.12 4.03
C GLY A 10 -8.38 11.11 3.79
N TYR A 11 -7.54 10.88 2.78
CA TYR A 11 -6.50 11.85 2.41
C TYR A 11 -7.11 13.18 1.98
N PRO A 12 -6.46 14.32 2.28
CA PRO A 12 -6.80 15.61 1.68
C PRO A 12 -6.77 15.54 0.15
N ASN A 13 -7.67 16.27 -0.51
CA ASN A 13 -7.74 16.29 -1.97
C ASN A 13 -6.42 16.71 -2.60
N GLU A 14 -5.70 17.65 -1.99
CA GLU A 14 -4.38 18.12 -2.45
C GLU A 14 -3.38 16.95 -2.59
N PHE A 15 -3.32 16.06 -1.60
CA PHE A 15 -2.46 14.88 -1.64
C PHE A 15 -2.92 13.86 -2.68
N VAL A 16 -4.24 13.70 -2.85
CA VAL A 16 -4.80 12.81 -3.87
C VAL A 16 -4.44 13.30 -5.27
N GLU A 17 -4.56 14.60 -5.52
CA GLU A 17 -4.17 15.23 -6.79
C GLU A 17 -2.67 15.14 -7.03
N GLN A 18 -1.86 15.42 -6.01
CA GLN A 18 -0.41 15.34 -6.11
C GLN A 18 0.05 13.90 -6.43
N ALA A 19 -0.53 12.89 -5.79
CA ALA A 19 -0.28 11.49 -6.12
C ALA A 19 -0.72 11.15 -7.55
N ALA A 20 -1.85 11.68 -8.00
CA ALA A 20 -2.35 11.47 -9.36
C ALA A 20 -1.43 12.07 -10.43
N ARG A 21 -0.82 13.23 -10.18
CA ARG A 21 0.15 13.87 -11.10
C ARG A 21 1.45 13.07 -11.24
N HIS A 22 1.88 12.40 -10.18
CA HIS A 22 3.12 11.61 -10.15
C HIS A 22 2.93 10.15 -10.55
N LEU A 23 1.71 9.75 -10.92
CA LEU A 23 1.39 8.40 -11.34
C LEU A 23 1.94 8.18 -12.76
N THR A 24 3.02 7.42 -12.86
CA THR A 24 3.60 7.04 -14.15
C THR A 24 2.74 5.98 -14.86
N PRO A 25 2.90 5.80 -16.18
CA PRO A 25 2.32 4.67 -16.90
C PRO A 25 2.65 3.34 -16.22
N LEU A 26 1.77 2.35 -16.42
CA LEU A 26 1.96 1.02 -15.86
C LEU A 26 3.21 0.38 -16.47
N GLU A 27 4.19 0.13 -15.61
CA GLU A 27 5.42 -0.58 -15.95
C GLU A 27 5.54 -1.84 -15.09
N PHE A 28 6.03 -2.92 -15.70
CA PHE A 28 6.27 -4.18 -15.01
C PHE A 28 7.77 -4.37 -14.86
N ASP A 29 8.22 -4.50 -13.62
CA ASP A 29 9.57 -4.94 -13.35
C ASP A 29 9.71 -6.41 -13.76
N THR A 30 10.54 -6.67 -14.76
CA THR A 30 10.85 -8.03 -15.24
C THR A 30 12.03 -8.66 -14.51
N GLN A 31 12.72 -7.91 -13.64
CA GLN A 31 13.82 -8.43 -12.85
C GLN A 31 13.29 -9.26 -11.68
N CYS A 32 13.80 -10.49 -11.56
CA CYS A 32 13.43 -11.39 -10.48
C CYS A 32 14.21 -11.03 -9.20
N ASP A 33 13.65 -10.15 -8.37
CA ASP A 33 14.20 -9.81 -7.05
C ASP A 33 13.54 -10.62 -5.93
N ARG A 34 14.34 -11.38 -5.18
CA ARG A 34 13.88 -12.24 -4.08
C ARG A 34 13.31 -11.46 -2.90
N SER A 35 13.79 -10.25 -2.64
CA SER A 35 13.26 -9.36 -1.60
C SER A 35 11.87 -8.87 -2.00
N VAL A 36 11.68 -8.45 -3.25
CA VAL A 36 10.37 -8.04 -3.78
C VAL A 36 9.37 -9.20 -3.70
N GLN A 37 9.77 -10.40 -4.13
CA GLN A 37 8.94 -11.61 -4.01
C GLN A 37 8.58 -11.93 -2.56
N GLY A 38 9.52 -11.76 -1.63
CA GLY A 38 9.28 -11.91 -0.20
C GLY A 38 8.23 -10.93 0.31
N THR A 39 8.33 -9.65 -0.07
CA THR A 39 7.33 -8.63 0.28
C THR A 39 5.95 -8.97 -0.30
N LEU A 40 5.88 -9.39 -1.56
CA LEU A 40 4.62 -9.79 -2.19
C LEU A 40 3.99 -11.02 -1.50
N ARG A 41 4.81 -11.98 -1.05
CA ARG A 41 4.33 -13.13 -0.28
C ARG A 41 3.69 -12.70 1.05
N VAL A 42 4.30 -11.77 1.78
CA VAL A 42 3.72 -11.23 3.01
C VAL A 42 2.40 -10.54 2.71
N ALA A 43 2.35 -9.70 1.66
CA ALA A 43 1.12 -9.03 1.24
C ALA A 43 0.00 -10.02 0.83
N ALA A 44 0.35 -11.17 0.26
CA ALA A 44 -0.61 -12.24 -0.05
C ALA A 44 -1.17 -12.92 1.21
N GLN A 45 -0.32 -13.25 2.18
CA GLN A 45 -0.77 -13.83 3.47
C GLN A 45 -1.69 -12.86 4.23
N ASP A 46 -1.32 -11.60 4.19
CA ASP A 46 -2.08 -10.48 4.70
C ASP A 46 -3.46 -10.30 4.05
N LEU A 47 -3.61 -10.75 2.80
CA LEU A 47 -4.86 -10.76 2.05
C LEU A 47 -5.70 -12.00 2.38
N GLU A 48 -5.05 -13.16 2.49
CA GLU A 48 -5.67 -14.43 2.88
C GLU A 48 -6.37 -14.35 4.24
N SER A 49 -5.87 -13.54 5.17
CA SER A 49 -6.53 -13.32 6.46
C SER A 49 -7.95 -12.77 6.32
N PHE A 50 -8.24 -12.01 5.25
CA PHE A 50 -9.59 -11.46 5.00
C PHE A 50 -10.55 -12.46 4.35
N THR A 51 -10.00 -13.54 3.79
CA THR A 51 -10.76 -14.65 3.17
C THR A 51 -10.77 -15.91 4.05
N TRP A 52 -10.24 -15.83 5.28
CA TRP A 52 -10.15 -16.97 6.20
C TRP A 52 -11.51 -17.61 6.51
N ASP A 53 -12.58 -16.82 6.45
CA ASP A 53 -13.96 -17.26 6.62
C ASP A 53 -14.58 -17.92 5.36
N GLY A 54 -13.76 -18.22 4.35
CA GLY A 54 -14.20 -18.86 3.10
C GLY A 54 -14.81 -17.91 2.08
N ARG A 55 -14.78 -16.59 2.32
CA ARG A 55 -15.23 -15.60 1.32
C ARG A 55 -14.31 -15.59 0.11
N HIS A 56 -14.90 -15.50 -1.08
CA HIS A 56 -14.15 -15.41 -2.33
C HIS A 56 -13.50 -14.01 -2.47
N ILE A 57 -12.24 -13.95 -2.90
CA ILE A 57 -11.45 -12.70 -2.91
C ILE A 57 -12.11 -11.56 -3.71
N MET A 58 -12.79 -11.89 -4.80
CA MET A 58 -13.48 -10.91 -5.65
C MET A 58 -14.68 -10.24 -4.98
N THR A 59 -15.17 -10.80 -3.87
CA THR A 59 -16.25 -10.22 -3.07
C THR A 59 -15.75 -9.16 -2.10
N LEU A 60 -14.44 -9.06 -1.89
CA LEU A 60 -13.86 -8.06 -1.01
C LEU A 60 -13.89 -6.68 -1.68
N GLY A 61 -14.23 -5.66 -0.91
CA GLY A 61 -14.20 -4.27 -1.37
C GLY A 61 -12.76 -3.83 -1.66
N ARG A 62 -12.31 -3.94 -2.91
CA ARG A 62 -10.92 -3.73 -3.36
C ARG A 62 -10.25 -2.47 -2.78
N TYR A 63 -10.91 -1.32 -2.87
CA TYR A 63 -10.34 -0.05 -2.38
C TYR A 63 -10.33 0.04 -0.85
N SER A 64 -11.41 -0.39 -0.19
CA SER A 64 -11.49 -0.41 1.27
C SER A 64 -10.49 -1.39 1.88
N LEU A 65 -10.26 -2.53 1.22
CA LEU A 65 -9.26 -3.51 1.61
C LEU A 65 -7.85 -2.95 1.44
N SER A 66 -7.54 -2.39 0.27
CA SER A 66 -6.25 -1.72 0.04
C SER A 66 -5.96 -0.65 1.08
N ALA A 67 -6.95 0.18 1.44
CA ALA A 67 -6.84 1.13 2.54
C ALA A 67 -6.52 0.44 3.88
N LYS A 68 -7.24 -0.63 4.26
CA LYS A 68 -6.99 -1.39 5.49
C LYS A 68 -5.58 -1.98 5.54
N LEU A 69 -5.07 -2.51 4.42
CA LEU A 69 -3.70 -3.05 4.36
C LEU A 69 -2.66 -1.96 4.66
N SER A 70 -2.88 -0.72 4.22
CA SER A 70 -2.00 0.44 4.50
C SER A 70 -2.07 0.98 5.94
N LEU A 71 -3.02 0.50 6.74
CA LEU A 71 -3.17 0.85 8.16
C LEU A 71 -2.42 -0.13 9.09
N ARG A 72 -1.67 -1.09 8.55
CA ARG A 72 -0.86 -2.00 9.37
C ARG A 72 0.59 -1.56 9.48
N PRO A 73 1.28 -1.85 10.60
CA PRO A 73 2.70 -1.60 10.71
C PRO A 73 3.49 -2.58 9.82
N CYS A 74 4.50 -2.07 9.13
CA CYS A 74 5.42 -2.84 8.31
C CYS A 74 6.85 -2.66 8.83
N ARG A 75 7.71 -3.66 8.60
CA ARG A 75 9.14 -3.59 8.95
C ARG A 75 9.97 -3.91 7.72
N THR A 76 11.13 -3.27 7.60
CA THR A 76 12.12 -3.56 6.58
C THR A 76 13.39 -4.10 7.23
N LYS A 77 14.25 -4.73 6.42
CA LYS A 77 15.52 -5.28 6.89
C LYS A 77 16.39 -4.16 7.47
N GLY A 78 16.89 -4.35 8.70
CA GLY A 78 17.77 -3.40 9.38
C GLY A 78 17.08 -2.39 10.30
N MET A 79 15.74 -2.36 10.36
CA MET A 79 15.02 -1.55 11.34
C MET A 79 15.20 -2.10 12.76
N LYS A 80 15.26 -1.20 13.76
CA LYS A 80 15.31 -1.63 15.17
C LYS A 80 14.03 -2.37 15.56
N GLU A 81 14.08 -3.12 16.66
CA GLU A 81 12.98 -4.00 17.07
C GLU A 81 11.65 -3.28 17.29
N MET A 82 11.72 -2.08 17.88
CA MET A 82 10.55 -1.25 18.18
C MET A 82 10.18 -0.26 17.06
N GLU A 83 10.93 -0.25 15.96
CA GLU A 83 10.66 0.63 14.82
C GLU A 83 9.75 -0.08 13.80
N CYS A 84 8.75 0.63 13.30
CA CYS A 84 7.90 0.21 12.20
C CYS A 84 7.50 1.39 11.33
N LEU A 85 7.23 1.09 10.06
CA LEU A 85 6.66 2.02 9.10
C LEU A 85 5.14 1.86 9.11
N TRP A 86 4.43 2.97 8.96
CA TRP A 86 2.99 2.96 8.72
C TRP A 86 2.78 3.44 7.29
N PRO A 87 2.46 2.55 6.33
CA PRO A 87 2.48 2.89 4.91
C PRO A 87 1.71 4.15 4.54
N HIS A 88 0.52 4.37 5.13
CA HIS A 88 -0.24 5.61 4.89
C HIS A 88 0.51 6.87 5.40
N LYS A 89 1.13 6.81 6.58
CA LYS A 89 1.89 7.96 7.11
C LYS A 89 3.12 8.27 6.26
N GLU A 90 3.83 7.23 5.84
CA GLU A 90 5.03 7.40 5.00
C GLU A 90 4.65 7.92 3.60
N MET A 91 3.54 7.47 3.03
CA MET A 91 3.01 8.03 1.78
C MET A 91 2.63 9.51 1.94
N ALA A 92 1.97 9.90 3.03
CA ALA A 92 1.65 11.31 3.27
C ALA A 92 2.90 12.19 3.35
N LYS A 93 3.92 11.76 4.12
CA LYS A 93 5.22 12.45 4.20
C LYS A 93 5.92 12.55 2.83
N LEU A 94 5.84 11.50 2.01
CA LEU A 94 6.40 11.52 0.67
C LEU A 94 5.73 12.60 -0.18
N LEU A 95 4.39 12.65 -0.16
CA LEU A 95 3.63 13.63 -0.93
C LEU A 95 3.96 15.06 -0.49
N GLU A 96 4.09 15.33 0.82
CA GLU A 96 4.53 16.64 1.33
C GLU A 96 5.88 17.11 0.74
N GLN A 97 6.75 16.18 0.33
CA GLN A 97 8.09 16.47 -0.18
C GLN A 97 8.16 16.49 -1.71
N LEU A 98 7.13 16.00 -2.41
CA LEU A 98 7.12 16.01 -3.87
C LEU A 98 6.93 17.44 -4.39
N PRO A 99 7.54 17.78 -5.53
CA PRO A 99 7.26 19.05 -6.19
C PRO A 99 5.76 19.13 -6.55
N ALA A 100 5.24 20.36 -6.59
CA ALA A 100 3.85 20.64 -6.93
C ALA A 100 3.53 20.36 -8.40
#